data_AF-A0A4R3YYM5-F1
#
_entry.id   AF-A0A4R3YYM5-F1
#
_cell.length_a   1.000
_cell.length_b   1.000
_cell.length_c   1.000
_cell.angle_alpha   90.00
_cell.angle_beta   90.00
_cell.angle_gamma   90.00
#
_symmetry.space_group_name_H-M   'P 1'
#
loop_
_entity.id
_entity.type
_entity.pdbx_description
1 polymer ?
#
loop_
_entity_poly.entity_id
_entity_poly.type
_entity_poly.pdbx_seq_one_letter_code
_entity_poly.pdbx_strand_id
1 'polypeptide(L)' 'MTRLDKPLRRELEIADRLYTVSIDPLGLRLTQKGHRNGVTLKWQDLLNGDAALAAALQAAAR' A
#
# COMPACT_ATOMS: atom_id res chain seq x y z
N MET A 1 4.24 21.42 6.14
CA MET A 1 3.70 20.19 5.52
C MET A 1 4.17 20.17 4.07
N THR A 2 4.83 19.09 3.61
CA THR A 2 5.35 19.02 2.23
C THR A 2 4.36 18.26 1.37
N ARG A 3 3.89 18.89 0.29
CA ARG A 3 2.96 18.27 -0.64
C ARG A 3 3.63 17.07 -1.34
N LEU A 4 2.90 15.96 -1.43
CA LEU A 4 3.34 14.79 -2.17
C LEU A 4 2.94 14.96 -3.63
N ASP A 5 3.79 15.60 -4.43
CA ASP A 5 3.53 15.83 -5.86
C ASP A 5 4.11 14.74 -6.76
N LYS A 6 5.05 13.95 -6.23
CA LYS A 6 5.74 12.87 -6.95
C LYS A 6 5.73 11.59 -6.11
N PRO A 7 5.77 10.40 -6.74
CA PRO A 7 5.85 9.16 -6.00
C PRO A 7 7.04 9.11 -5.05
N LEU A 8 6.78 8.75 -3.79
CA LEU A 8 7.77 8.49 -2.77
C LEU A 8 7.92 6.99 -2.56
N ARG A 9 9.14 6.46 -2.74
CA ARG A 9 9.43 5.04 -2.57
C ARG A 9 10.30 4.78 -1.35
N ARG A 10 9.93 3.80 -0.53
CA ARG A 10 10.70 3.38 0.65
C ARG A 10 10.75 1.86 0.76
N GLU A 11 11.83 1.35 1.34
CA GLU A 11 11.90 -0.04 1.78
C GLU A 11 11.34 -0.13 3.21
N LEU A 12 10.63 -1.21 3.50
CA LEU A 12 10.07 -1.52 4.81
C LEU A 12 10.35 -2.98 5.13
N GLU A 13 10.56 -3.28 6.40
CA GLU A 13 10.59 -4.64 6.91
C GLU A 13 9.31 -4.90 7.72
N ILE A 14 8.56 -5.93 7.35
CA ILE A 14 7.30 -6.31 7.99
C ILE A 14 7.31 -7.83 8.14
N ALA A 15 7.23 -8.32 9.38
CA ALA A 15 7.25 -9.75 9.70
C ALA A 15 8.40 -10.49 8.97
N ASP A 16 9.63 -9.99 9.16
CA ASP A 16 10.87 -10.54 8.60
C ASP A 16 10.92 -10.61 7.06
N ARG A 17 10.07 -9.83 6.39
CA ARG A 17 10.02 -9.73 4.93
C ARG A 17 10.23 -8.29 4.49
N LEU A 18 11.06 -8.13 3.46
CA LEU A 18 11.30 -6.82 2.84
C LEU A 18 10.21 -6.50 1.83
N TYR A 19 9.68 -5.28 1.94
CA TYR A 19 8.71 -4.70 1.04
C TYR A 19 9.22 -3.38 0.50
N THR A 20 8.76 -3.03 -0.70
CA THR A 20 8.81 -1.67 -1.21
C THR A 20 7.41 -1.07 -1.09
N VAL A 21 7.30 0.04 -0.38
CA VAL A 21 6.13 0.90 -0.42
C VAL A 21 6.36 2.06 -1.39
N SER A 22 5.38 2.32 -2.23
CA SER A 22 5.31 3.52 -3.07
C SER A 22 4.06 4.29 -2.71
N ILE A 23 4.20 5.56 -2.39
CA ILE A 23 3.10 6.45 -2.00
C ILE A 23 3.05 7.59 -3.02
N ASP A 24 1.88 7.90 -3.54
CA ASP A 24 1.68 8.97 -4.52
C ASP A 24 0.36 9.75 -4.23
N PRO A 25 0.01 10.79 -5.00
CA PRO A 25 -1.21 11.55 -4.75
C PRO A 25 -2.52 10.74 -4.84
N LEU A 26 -2.52 9.55 -5.44
CA LEU A 26 -3.71 8.73 -5.64
C LEU A 26 -3.85 7.63 -4.59
N GLY A 27 -2.74 7.12 -4.07
CA GLY A 27 -2.76 6.02 -3.10
C GLY A 27 -1.39 5.52 -2.68
N LEU A 28 -1.38 4.32 -2.12
CA LEU A 28 -0.19 3.54 -1.84
C LEU A 28 -0.20 2.21 -2.57
N ARG A 29 0.99 1.74 -2.90
CA ARG A 29 1.26 0.39 -3.40
C ARG A 29 2.32 -0.28 -2.53
N LEU A 30 2.02 -1.45 -2.01
CA LEU A 30 2.95 -2.28 -1.25
C LEU A 30 3.31 -3.52 -2.07
N THR A 31 4.60 -3.79 -2.25
CA THR A 31 5.08 -4.92 -3.04
C THR A 31 6.22 -5.61 -2.32
N GLN A 32 6.15 -6.92 -2.15
CA GLN A 32 7.25 -7.68 -1.55
C GLN A 32 8.47 -7.62 -2.48
N LYS A 33 9.66 -7.47 -1.91
CA LYS A 33 10.91 -7.44 -2.67
C LYS A 33 11.03 -8.72 -3.52
N GLY A 34 11.52 -8.56 -4.75
CA GLY A 34 11.60 -9.66 -5.73
C GLY A 34 10.27 -10.04 -6.39
N HIS A 35 9.14 -9.44 -5.99
CA HIS A 35 7.83 -9.72 -6.58
C HIS A 35 7.34 -8.54 -7.42
N ARG A 36 6.56 -8.86 -8.46
CA ARG A 36 5.91 -7.84 -9.31
C ARG A 36 4.48 -7.56 -8.87
N ASN A 37 3.83 -8.52 -8.22
CA ASN A 37 2.47 -8.42 -7.70
C ASN A 37 2.50 -7.77 -6.32
N GLY A 38 1.59 -6.83 -6.09
CA GLY A 38 1.49 -6.08 -4.85
C GLY A 38 0.05 -5.64 -4.58
N VAL A 39 -0.19 -5.14 -3.38
CA VAL A 39 -1.50 -4.59 -2.98
C VAL A 39 -1.49 -3.08 -3.21
N THR A 40 -2.57 -2.57 -3.79
CA THR A 40 -2.78 -1.14 -4.01
C THR A 40 -3.99 -0.68 -3.21
N LEU A 41 -3.89 0.49 -2.61
CA LEU A 41 -4.95 1.10 -1.82
C LEU A 41 -5.05 2.58 -2.17
N LYS A 42 -6.22 3.04 -2.64
CA LYS A 42 -6.44 4.45 -2.97
C LYS A 42 -6.84 5.24 -1.72
N TRP A 43 -6.54 6.54 -1.70
CA TRP A 43 -6.94 7.41 -0.59
C TRP A 43 -8.46 7.51 -0.45
N GLN A 44 -9.19 7.53 -1.56
CA GLN A 44 -10.66 7.58 -1.53
C GLN A 44 -11.25 6.34 -0.85
N ASP A 45 -10.73 5.17 -1.16
CA ASP A 45 -11.21 3.91 -0.57
C ASP A 45 -10.93 3.90 0.95
N LEU A 46 -9.80 4.47 1.39
CA LEU A 46 -9.46 4.67 2.81
C LEU A 46 -10.40 5.65 3.52
N LEU A 47 -10.73 6.77 2.88
CA LEU A 47 -11.59 7.81 3.45
C LEU A 47 -13.06 7.37 3.53
N ASN A 48 -13.51 6.53 2.59
CA ASN A 48 -14.88 6.02 2.54
C ASN A 48 -15.13 4.84 3.50
N GLY A 49 -14.10 4.31 4.17
CA GLY A 49 -14.22 3.19 5.10
C GLY A 49 -14.33 1.80 4.47
N ASP A 50 -14.63 1.70 3.17
CA ASP A 50 -14.79 0.43 2.44
C ASP A 50 -13.47 -0.32 2.23
N ALA A 51 -12.33 0.37 2.17
CA ALA A 51 -11.05 -0.30 1.90
C ALA A 51 -10.44 -1.03 3.08
N ALA A 52 -10.70 -0.57 4.29
CA ALA A 52 -10.21 -1.24 5.49
C ALA A 52 -10.83 -2.65 5.59
N LEU A 53 -12.13 -2.76 5.29
CA LEU A 53 -12.84 -4.03 5.30
C LEU A 53 -12.45 -4.91 4.11
N ALA A 54 -12.42 -4.38 2.88
CA ALA A 54 -12.07 -5.17 1.71
C ALA A 54 -10.61 -5.67 1.73
N ALA A 55 -9.65 -4.85 2.15
CA ALA A 55 -8.25 -5.24 2.26
C ALA A 55 -8.04 -6.27 3.41
N ALA A 56 -8.72 -6.10 4.54
CA ALA A 56 -8.69 -7.08 5.63
C ALA A 56 -9.30 -8.43 5.21
N LEU A 57 -10.43 -8.42 4.50
CA LEU A 57 -11.09 -9.63 4.00
C LEU A 57 -10.24 -10.37 2.96
N GLN A 58 -9.60 -9.65 2.03
CA GLN A 58 -8.71 -10.26 1.03
C GLN A 58 -7.43 -10.83 1.65
N ALA A 59 -6.91 -10.19 2.71
CA ALA A 59 -5.75 -10.69 3.45
C ALA A 59 -6.08 -11.93 4.31
N ALA A 60 -7.30 -12.02 4.85
CA ALA A 60 -7.76 -13.16 5.65
C ALA A 60 -8.20 -14.37 4.81
N ALA A 61 -8.59 -14.15 3.55
CA ALA A 61 -9.04 -15.20 2.64
C ALA A 61 -7.88 -15.91 1.88
N ARG A 62 -6.63 -15.64 2.25
CA ARG A 62 -5.41 -16.19 1.63
C ARG A 62 -4.51 -16.81 2.67
#